data_AF-A0A430FPG7-F1
#
_entry.id   AF-A0A430FPG7-F1
#
_cell.length_a   1.000
_cell.length_b   1.000
_cell.length_c   1.000
_cell.angle_alpha   90.00
_cell.angle_beta   90.00
_cell.angle_gamma   90.00
#
_symmetry.space_group_name_H-M   'P 1'
#
loop_
_entity.id
_entity.type
_entity.pdbx_description
1 polymer ?
#
loop_
_entity_poly.entity_id
_entity_poly.type
_entity_poly.pdbx_seq_one_letter_code
_entity_poly.pdbx_strand_id
1 'polypeptide(L)'
;MAQFQVDSERMQSSSAAVNSSVSQIRQAVQGMVTNLNALQDVWRGAASTQFASVVSQWRAAQQQMEQSLEAIQQSLSQASIVYADAESQAARLFSS
;
A
#
# COMPACT_ATOMS: atom_id res chain seq x y z
N MET A 1 -24.59 23.90 3.80
CA MET A 1 -24.54 22.43 3.58
C MET A 1 -23.46 21.98 2.58
N ALA A 2 -22.43 22.80 2.25
CA ALA A 2 -21.40 22.40 1.27
C ALA A 2 -20.17 21.69 1.88
N GLN A 3 -19.96 21.77 3.20
CA GLN A 3 -18.69 21.39 3.82
C GLN A 3 -18.51 19.87 3.94
N PHE A 4 -19.54 19.13 4.38
CA PHE A 4 -19.50 17.67 4.49
C PHE A 4 -19.29 16.97 3.14
N GLN A 5 -19.98 17.41 2.08
CA GLN A 5 -19.84 16.80 0.74
C GLN A 5 -18.43 17.00 0.17
N VAL A 6 -17.86 18.19 0.36
CA VAL A 6 -16.50 18.53 -0.10
C VAL A 6 -15.43 17.70 0.63
N ASP A 7 -15.62 17.42 1.92
CA ASP A 7 -14.70 16.58 2.69
C ASP A 7 -14.76 15.10 2.25
N SER A 8 -15.96 14.57 1.94
CA SER A 8 -16.14 13.21 1.43
C SER A 8 -15.48 12.98 0.06
N GLU A 9 -15.65 13.90 -0.89
CA GLU A 9 -15.01 13.80 -2.22
C GLU A 9 -13.47 13.83 -2.13
N ARG A 10 -12.93 14.73 -1.29
CA ARG A 10 -11.49 14.80 -1.04
C ARG A 10 -10.95 13.52 -0.41
N MET A 11 -11.71 12.92 0.51
CA MET A 11 -11.35 11.67 1.13
C MET A 11 -11.31 10.52 0.12
N GLN A 12 -12.35 10.40 -0.71
CA GLN A 12 -12.41 9.36 -1.73
C GLN A 12 -11.26 9.50 -2.74
N SER A 13 -10.97 10.72 -3.19
CA SER A 13 -9.81 11.01 -4.03
C SER A 13 -8.48 10.64 -3.35
N SER A 14 -8.35 10.93 -2.06
CA SER A 14 -7.13 10.61 -1.30
C SER A 14 -6.95 9.09 -1.15
N SER A 15 -8.01 8.36 -0.83
CA SER A 15 -8.00 6.89 -0.77
C SER A 15 -7.63 6.26 -2.12
N ALA A 16 -8.17 6.80 -3.23
CA ALA A 16 -7.81 6.35 -4.57
C ALA A 16 -6.33 6.59 -4.90
N ALA A 17 -5.79 7.76 -4.54
CA ALA A 17 -4.39 8.09 -4.72
C ALA A 17 -3.47 7.16 -3.90
N VAL A 18 -3.85 6.83 -2.66
CA VAL A 18 -3.09 5.88 -1.84
C VAL A 18 -3.15 4.48 -2.43
N ASN A 19 -4.30 3.99 -2.86
CA ASN A 19 -4.42 2.68 -3.51
C ASN A 19 -3.57 2.56 -4.77
N SER A 20 -3.52 3.62 -5.59
CA SER A 20 -2.62 3.69 -6.75
C SER A 20 -1.15 3.61 -6.32
N SER A 21 -0.77 4.35 -5.28
CA SER A 21 0.60 4.34 -4.74
C SER A 21 1.00 2.96 -4.23
N VAL A 22 0.11 2.28 -3.49
CA VAL A 22 0.31 0.90 -3.02
C VAL A 22 0.56 -0.06 -4.19
N SER A 23 -0.23 0.05 -5.26
CA SER A 23 -0.05 -0.79 -6.47
C SER A 23 1.31 -0.55 -7.13
N GLN A 24 1.72 0.70 -7.29
CA GLN A 24 3.02 1.06 -7.89
C GLN A 24 4.19 0.55 -7.03
N ILE A 25 4.10 0.66 -5.71
CA ILE A 25 5.12 0.13 -4.80
C ILE A 25 5.23 -1.39 -4.94
N ARG A 26 4.11 -2.12 -4.93
CA ARG A 26 4.13 -3.59 -5.13
C ARG A 26 4.78 -3.99 -6.45
N GLN A 27 4.48 -3.27 -7.53
CA GLN A 27 5.10 -3.52 -8.85
C GLN A 27 6.61 -3.27 -8.82
N ALA A 28 7.07 -2.16 -8.23
CA ALA A 28 8.49 -1.85 -8.12
C ALA A 28 9.24 -2.90 -7.28
N VAL A 29 8.64 -3.33 -6.17
CA VAL A 29 9.19 -4.38 -5.28
C VAL A 29 9.32 -5.72 -6.01
N GLN A 30 8.29 -6.12 -6.76
CA GLN A 30 8.34 -7.33 -7.59
C GLN A 30 9.40 -7.22 -8.68
N GLY A 31 9.51 -6.07 -9.35
CA GLY A 31 10.55 -5.81 -10.34
C GLY A 31 11.95 -5.95 -9.77
N MET A 32 12.18 -5.48 -8.55
CA MET A 32 13.47 -5.61 -7.87
C MET A 32 13.84 -7.07 -7.57
N VAL A 33 12.88 -7.92 -7.17
CA VAL A 33 13.11 -9.36 -7.00
C VAL A 33 13.59 -10.01 -8.30
N THR A 34 12.94 -9.69 -9.42
CA THR A 34 13.33 -10.18 -10.74
C THR A 34 14.75 -9.75 -11.11
N ASN A 35 15.08 -8.47 -10.90
CA ASN A 35 16.40 -7.93 -11.19
C ASN A 35 17.49 -8.60 -10.34
N LEU A 36 17.23 -8.79 -9.04
CA LEU A 36 18.16 -9.45 -8.13
C LEU A 36 18.38 -10.92 -8.50
N ASN A 37 17.32 -11.66 -8.85
CA ASN A 37 17.46 -13.04 -9.31
C ASN A 37 18.29 -13.13 -10.60
N ALA A 38 18.07 -12.23 -11.56
CA ALA A 38 18.85 -12.19 -12.79
C ALA A 38 20.34 -11.90 -12.54
N LEU A 39 20.65 -11.02 -11.58
CA LEU A 39 22.03 -10.74 -11.18
C LEU A 39 22.68 -11.93 -10.45
N GLN A 40 21.90 -12.74 -9.72
CA GLN A 40 22.43 -13.90 -8.99
C GLN A 40 23.15 -14.89 -9.92
N ASP A 41 22.64 -15.08 -11.14
CA ASP A 41 23.22 -15.98 -12.13
C ASP A 41 24.56 -15.48 -12.72
N VAL A 42 24.85 -14.19 -12.56
CA VAL A 42 26.09 -13.56 -13.06
C VAL A 42 27.26 -13.77 -12.09
N TRP A 43 26.98 -13.83 -10.79
CA TRP A 43 28.01 -13.95 -9.76
C TRP A 43 28.48 -15.40 -9.59
N ARG A 44 29.81 -15.63 -9.63
CA ARG A 44 30.44 -16.93 -9.39
C ARG A 44 31.42 -16.86 -8.22
N GLY A 45 31.71 -18.02 -7.61
CA GLY A 45 32.66 -18.13 -6.49
C GLY A 45 32.17 -17.39 -5.23
N ALA A 46 33.11 -16.85 -4.45
CA ALA A 46 32.81 -16.21 -3.15
C ALA A 46 31.82 -15.03 -3.24
N ALA A 47 31.73 -14.35 -4.38
CA ALA A 47 30.79 -13.26 -4.60
C ALA A 47 29.32 -13.74 -4.64
N SER A 48 29.09 -14.97 -5.10
CA SER A 48 27.76 -15.58 -5.13
C SER A 48 27.18 -15.75 -3.71
N THR A 49 28.01 -16.19 -2.76
CA THR A 49 27.59 -16.33 -1.35
C THR A 49 27.22 -14.98 -0.72
N GLN A 50 28.02 -13.93 -0.95
CA GLN A 50 27.69 -12.59 -0.44
C GLN A 50 26.43 -12.05 -1.10
N PHE A 51 26.27 -12.24 -2.41
CA PHE A 51 25.09 -11.79 -3.13
C PHE A 51 23.82 -12.51 -2.66
N ALA A 52 23.89 -13.81 -2.36
CA ALA A 52 22.78 -14.56 -1.78
C ALA A 52 22.31 -13.96 -0.44
N SER A 53 23.22 -13.44 0.38
CA SER A 53 22.86 -12.71 1.61
C SER A 53 22.09 -11.41 1.29
N VAL A 54 22.51 -10.66 0.27
CA VAL A 54 21.80 -9.45 -0.18
C VAL A 54 20.39 -9.79 -0.65
N VAL A 55 20.22 -10.85 -1.44
CA VAL A 55 18.90 -11.33 -1.88
C VAL A 55 18.02 -11.72 -0.69
N SER A 56 18.58 -12.40 0.31
CA SER A 56 17.84 -12.78 1.53
C SER A 56 17.40 -11.55 2.34
N GLN A 57 18.28 -10.56 2.51
CA GLN A 57 17.94 -9.30 3.19
C GLN A 57 16.84 -8.54 2.44
N TRP A 58 16.91 -8.50 1.11
CA TRP A 58 15.88 -7.89 0.28
C TRP A 58 14.51 -8.58 0.46
N ARG A 59 14.47 -9.92 0.50
CA ARG A 59 13.21 -10.66 0.73
C ARG A 59 12.58 -10.34 2.09
N ALA A 60 13.39 -10.19 3.13
CA ALA A 60 12.91 -9.77 4.44
C ALA A 60 12.32 -8.34 4.40
N ALA A 61 13.01 -7.41 3.74
CA ALA A 61 12.51 -6.04 3.56
C ALA A 61 11.21 -6.00 2.73
N GLN A 62 11.12 -6.82 1.69
CA GLN A 62 9.92 -6.98 0.86
C GLN A 62 8.71 -7.46 1.70
N GLN A 63 8.92 -8.45 2.57
CA GLN A 63 7.86 -8.95 3.45
C GLN A 63 7.42 -7.89 4.47
N GLN A 64 8.35 -7.10 5.01
CA GLN A 64 8.02 -6.02 5.93
C GLN A 64 7.22 -4.92 5.21
N MET A 65 7.59 -4.59 3.98
CA MET A 65 6.87 -3.61 3.17
C MET A 65 5.45 -4.06 2.86
N GLU A 66 5.26 -5.33 2.49
CA GLU A 66 3.92 -5.88 2.22
C GLU A 66 3.01 -5.75 3.44
N GLN A 67 3.49 -6.10 4.64
CA GLN A 67 2.75 -5.92 5.89
C GLN A 67 2.36 -4.45 6.13
N SER A 68 3.26 -3.51 5.86
CA SER A 68 2.96 -2.09 5.98
C SER A 68 1.90 -1.62 4.98
N LEU A 69 1.95 -2.10 3.74
CA LEU A 69 0.94 -1.79 2.72
C LEU A 69 -0.42 -2.38 3.08
N GLU A 70 -0.47 -3.61 3.58
CA GLU A 70 -1.71 -4.24 4.07
C GLU A 70 -2.32 -3.44 5.23
N ALA A 71 -1.51 -3.01 6.21
CA ALA A 71 -1.98 -2.19 7.33
C ALA A 71 -2.56 -0.84 6.89
N ILE A 72 -1.95 -0.19 5.88
CA ILE A 72 -2.48 1.02 5.26
C ILE A 72 -3.84 0.75 4.61
N GLN A 73 -3.94 -0.32 3.82
CA GLN A 73 -5.20 -0.69 3.15
C GLN A 73 -6.33 -0.97 4.15
N GLN A 74 -6.03 -1.68 5.25
CA GLN A 74 -6.99 -1.95 6.33
C GLN A 74 -7.46 -0.65 7.00
N SER A 75 -6.53 0.26 7.30
CA SER A 75 -6.84 1.54 7.93
C SER A 75 -7.73 2.42 7.05
N LEU A 76 -7.46 2.46 5.73
CA LEU A 76 -8.28 3.19 4.76
C LEU A 76 -9.68 2.59 4.60
N SER A 77 -9.79 1.25 4.60
CA SER A 77 -11.09 0.57 4.57
C SER A 77 -11.91 0.91 5.81
N GLN A 78 -11.29 0.86 7.00
CA GLN A 78 -11.96 1.20 8.25
C GLN A 78 -12.39 2.66 8.30
N ALA A 79 -11.54 3.58 7.84
CA ALA A 79 -11.91 5.00 7.72
C ALA A 79 -13.14 5.15 6.80
N SER A 80 -13.13 4.53 5.62
CA SER A 80 -14.24 4.61 4.66
C SER A 80 -15.58 4.16 5.26
N ILE A 81 -15.58 3.09 6.08
CA ILE A 81 -16.78 2.61 6.78
C ILE A 81 -17.29 3.65 7.80
N VAL A 82 -16.39 4.21 8.60
CA VAL A 82 -16.76 5.20 9.63
C VAL A 82 -17.36 6.46 9.00
N TYR A 83 -16.79 6.91 7.88
CA TYR A 83 -17.32 8.08 7.17
C TYR A 83 -18.67 7.83 6.54
N ALA A 84 -18.88 6.67 5.91
CA ALA A 84 -20.18 6.32 5.34
C ALA A 84 -21.28 6.23 6.42
N ASP A 85 -20.94 5.68 7.59
CA ASP A 85 -21.87 5.62 8.72
C ASP A 85 -22.22 7.01 9.26
N ALA A 86 -21.21 7.86 9.47
CA ALA A 86 -21.40 9.24 9.93
C ALA A 86 -22.28 10.07 8.98
N GLU A 87 -22.09 9.93 7.66
CA GLU A 87 -22.92 10.58 6.65
C GLU A 87 -24.38 10.09 6.71
N SER A 88 -24.59 8.77 6.86
CA SER A 88 -25.93 8.19 6.99
C SER A 88 -26.66 8.70 8.24
N GLN A 89 -25.95 8.87 9.35
CA GLN A 89 -26.50 9.43 10.59
C GLN A 89 -26.86 10.91 10.43
N ALA A 90 -25.98 11.70 9.83
CA ALA A 90 -26.24 13.12 9.55
C ALA A 90 -27.47 13.29 8.65
N ALA A 91 -27.59 12.50 7.57
CA ALA A 91 -28.74 12.54 6.67
C ALA A 91 -30.06 12.28 7.40
N ARG A 92 -30.09 11.35 8.37
CA ARG A 92 -31.28 11.06 9.17
C ARG A 92 -31.70 12.25 10.04
N LEU A 93 -30.75 12.92 10.70
CA LEU A 93 -31.00 14.08 11.56
C LEU A 93 -31.64 15.26 10.82
N PHE A 94 -31.37 15.41 9.53
CA PHE A 94 -31.97 16.45 8.69
C PHE A 94 -33.26 16.01 7.97
N SER A 95 -33.62 14.72 8.06
CA SER A 95 -34.86 14.18 7.48
C SER A 95 -36.04 14.14 8.46
N SER A 96 -35.80 14.47 9.73
CA SER A 96 -36.78 14.65 10.80
C SER A 96 -37.05 16.12 11.07
#